data_AF-A0A2G6P5S3-F1
#
_entry.id   AF-A0A2G6P5S3-F1
#
_cell.length_a   1.000
_cell.length_b   1.000
_cell.length_c   1.000
_cell.angle_alpha   90.00
_cell.angle_beta   90.00
_cell.angle_gamma   90.00
#
_symmetry.space_group_name_H-M   'P 1'
#
loop_
_entity.id
_entity.type
_entity.pdbx_description
1 polymer ?
#
loop_
_entity_poly.entity_id
_entity_poly.type
_entity_poly.pdbx_seq_one_letter_code
_entity_poly.pdbx_strand_id
1 'polypeptide(L)'
;TKVFEVSKPRITVAYLNSFADSENTIDDVYRSDLRLAEAKEKYPEWYDKRIVQKIEKGSWTCKRDLYDWWLREIKKGGKVGHRYHCLMMLSIYAIKSGIAYDELESDCLSLLEPFDEMSDDDTNRFTKKDIVDALQCYQDKG
;
A
#
# COMPACT_ATOMS: atom_id res chain seq x y z
N THR A 1 3.21 16.00 8.30
CA THR A 1 4.02 15.19 7.38
C THR A 1 5.25 14.67 8.09
N LYS A 2 5.25 13.41 8.58
CA LYS A 2 6.46 12.78 9.10
C LYS A 2 7.32 12.38 7.90
N VAL A 3 8.29 13.21 7.58
CA VAL A 3 9.32 12.89 6.59
C VAL A 3 10.13 11.73 7.17
N PHE A 4 10.09 10.56 6.53
CA PHE A 4 10.97 9.46 6.91
C PHE A 4 12.42 9.92 6.72
N GLU A 5 13.15 10.08 7.82
CA GLU A 5 14.58 10.37 7.75
C GLU A 5 15.29 9.08 7.35
N VAL A 6 15.74 9.01 6.10
CA VAL A 6 16.71 8.00 5.67
C VAL A 6 17.91 8.07 6.61
N SER A 7 18.40 6.91 7.06
CA SER A 7 19.53 6.83 7.98
C SER A 7 20.68 7.73 7.49
N LYS A 8 21.20 8.55 8.40
CA LYS A 8 22.44 9.30 8.19
C LYS A 8 23.49 8.72 9.15
N PRO A 9 24.56 8.08 8.65
CA PRO A 9 24.97 7.95 7.25
C PRO A 9 24.10 6.95 6.44
N ARG A 10 24.14 7.11 5.10
CA ARG A 10 23.47 6.20 4.16
C ARG A 10 24.03 4.79 4.36
N ILE A 11 23.15 3.81 4.60
CA ILE A 11 23.54 2.41 4.73
C ILE A 11 24.25 1.94 3.46
N THR A 12 25.44 1.36 3.62
CA THR A 12 26.26 0.83 2.52
C THR A 12 25.99 -0.66 2.32
N VAL A 13 26.30 -1.16 1.13
CA VAL A 13 26.26 -2.60 0.84
C VAL A 13 27.22 -3.36 1.74
N ALA A 14 28.41 -2.81 1.97
CA ALA A 14 29.39 -3.40 2.90
C ALA A 14 28.81 -3.55 4.32
N TYR A 15 28.04 -2.58 4.80
CA TYR A 15 27.34 -2.69 6.08
C TYR A 15 26.28 -3.79 6.04
N LEU A 16 25.46 -3.85 5.00
CA LEU A 16 24.45 -4.91 4.87
C LEU A 16 25.08 -6.32 4.78
N ASN A 17 26.19 -6.46 4.05
CA ASN A 17 26.95 -7.70 3.94
C ASN A 17 27.50 -8.16 5.29
N SER A 18 27.71 -7.27 6.27
CA SER A 18 28.15 -7.68 7.61
C SER A 18 27.11 -8.48 8.40
N PHE A 19 25.84 -8.45 7.96
CA PHE A 19 24.75 -9.24 8.55
C PHE A 19 24.41 -10.50 7.75
N ALA A 20 25.07 -10.71 6.60
CA ALA A 20 24.82 -11.84 5.72
C ALA A 20 25.93 -12.88 5.86
N ASP A 21 25.58 -14.15 5.69
CA ASP A 21 26.58 -15.21 5.50
C ASP A 21 27.40 -14.94 4.23
N SER A 22 28.65 -15.40 4.19
CA SER A 22 29.58 -15.12 3.09
C SER A 22 29.02 -15.51 1.71
N GLU A 23 28.21 -16.56 1.64
CA GLU A 23 27.57 -17.04 0.41
C GLU A 23 26.43 -16.13 -0.09
N ASN A 24 25.90 -15.24 0.75
CA ASN A 24 24.77 -14.35 0.47
C ASN A 24 25.18 -12.87 0.38
N THR A 25 26.48 -12.59 0.36
CA THR A 25 27.00 -11.23 0.18
C THR A 25 26.84 -10.78 -1.27
N ILE A 26 26.60 -9.47 -1.47
CA ILE A 26 26.50 -8.89 -2.81
C ILE A 26 27.63 -7.88 -3.05
N ASP A 27 28.24 -7.95 -4.23
CA ASP A 27 29.29 -7.01 -4.64
C ASP A 27 28.78 -5.95 -5.61
N ASP A 28 27.75 -6.28 -6.41
CA ASP A 28 27.18 -5.39 -7.41
C ASP A 28 25.78 -4.90 -7.00
N VAL A 29 25.61 -3.58 -7.05
CA VAL A 29 24.30 -2.94 -6.98
C VAL A 29 24.08 -2.28 -8.31
N TYR A 30 23.15 -2.85 -9.09
CA TYR A 30 22.78 -2.32 -10.39
C TYR A 30 22.60 -0.80 -10.33
N ARG A 31 23.44 -0.10 -11.08
CA ARG A 31 23.28 1.31 -11.41
C ARG A 31 23.27 1.42 -12.92
N SER A 32 22.23 2.04 -13.44
CA SER A 32 22.20 2.36 -14.86
C SER A 32 23.30 3.37 -15.18
N ASP A 33 24.16 3.06 -16.14
CA ASP A 33 25.13 4.01 -16.71
C ASP A 33 24.47 5.06 -17.62
N LEU A 34 23.14 5.00 -17.78
CA LEU A 34 22.38 5.92 -18.63
C LEU A 34 22.50 7.34 -18.10
N ARG A 35 23.20 8.19 -18.87
CA ARG A 35 23.34 9.60 -18.55
C ARG A 35 22.04 10.33 -18.81
N LEU A 36 21.87 11.45 -18.11
CA LEU A 36 20.68 12.30 -18.26
C LEU A 36 20.47 12.80 -19.71
N ALA A 37 21.56 13.06 -20.44
CA ALA A 37 21.51 13.43 -21.85
C ALA A 37 20.99 12.28 -22.75
N GLU A 38 21.46 11.05 -22.50
CA GLU A 38 21.02 9.86 -23.22
C GLU A 38 19.56 9.50 -22.86
N ALA A 39 19.15 9.73 -21.61
CA ALA A 39 17.77 9.55 -21.18
C ALA A 39 16.82 10.56 -21.86
N LYS A 40 17.29 11.78 -22.15
CA LYS A 40 16.52 12.78 -22.91
C LYS A 40 16.23 12.31 -24.33
N GLU A 41 17.21 11.68 -24.97
CA GLU A 41 17.08 11.17 -26.33
C GLU A 41 16.22 9.89 -26.37
N LYS A 42 16.48 8.94 -25.47
CA LYS A 42 15.77 7.65 -25.43
C LYS A 42 14.35 7.74 -24.87
N TYR A 43 14.12 8.63 -23.90
CA TYR A 43 12.84 8.77 -23.19
C TYR A 43 12.39 10.24 -23.10
N PRO A 44 12.13 10.89 -24.25
CA PRO A 44 11.86 12.33 -24.30
C PRO A 44 10.63 12.72 -23.46
N GLU A 45 9.56 11.92 -23.50
CA GLU A 45 8.36 12.17 -22.68
C GLU A 45 8.62 12.06 -21.18
N TRP A 46 9.40 11.06 -20.77
CA TRP A 46 9.75 10.90 -19.36
C TRP A 46 10.63 12.07 -18.89
N TYR A 47 11.60 12.49 -19.72
CA TYR A 47 12.49 13.60 -19.43
C TYR A 47 11.70 14.90 -19.26
N ASP A 48 10.79 15.20 -20.19
CA ASP A 48 9.95 16.39 -20.10
C ASP A 48 9.09 16.35 -18.83
N LYS A 49 8.36 15.26 -18.59
CA LYS A 49 7.48 15.13 -17.42
C LYS A 49 8.24 15.21 -16.08
N ARG A 50 9.42 14.59 -15.97
CA ARG A 50 10.14 14.44 -14.68
C ARG A 50 11.21 15.49 -14.43
N ILE A 51 11.91 15.96 -15.47
CA ILE A 51 13.06 16.86 -15.34
C ILE A 51 12.66 18.30 -15.65
N VAL A 52 11.91 18.52 -16.73
CA VAL A 52 11.48 19.87 -17.15
C VAL A 52 10.27 20.33 -16.35
N GLN A 53 9.17 19.59 -16.44
CA GLN A 53 7.89 19.92 -15.83
C GLN A 53 7.81 19.56 -14.33
N LYS A 54 8.71 18.70 -13.86
CA LYS A 54 8.77 18.21 -12.46
C LYS A 54 7.41 17.70 -11.94
N ILE A 55 6.64 17.06 -12.82
CA ILE A 55 5.35 16.47 -12.44
C ILE A 55 5.61 15.39 -11.39
N GLU A 56 4.82 15.41 -10.31
CA GLU A 56 4.87 14.40 -9.25
C GLU A 56 4.61 13.00 -9.80
N LYS A 57 5.19 11.98 -9.16
CA LYS A 57 4.93 10.59 -9.56
C LYS A 57 3.48 10.27 -9.19
N GLY A 58 2.65 10.06 -10.20
CA GLY A 58 1.32 9.48 -9.99
C GLY A 58 1.44 8.15 -9.25
N SER A 59 0.43 7.86 -8.42
CA SER A 59 0.27 6.57 -7.79
C SER A 59 -0.42 5.59 -8.74
N TRP A 60 -0.29 4.29 -8.46
CA TRP A 60 -1.03 3.27 -9.21
C TRP A 60 -2.53 3.40 -8.89
N THR A 61 -3.32 3.72 -9.92
CA THR A 61 -4.79 3.83 -9.83
C THR A 61 -5.47 2.56 -10.32
N CYS A 62 -6.61 2.22 -9.73
CA CYS A 62 -7.46 1.10 -10.09
C CYS A 62 -8.82 1.59 -10.61
N LYS A 63 -9.52 0.74 -11.37
CA LYS A 63 -10.91 0.98 -11.76
C LYS A 63 -11.84 0.67 -10.59
N ARG A 64 -12.98 1.35 -10.53
CA ARG A 64 -14.07 1.12 -9.56
C ARG A 64 -14.46 -0.36 -9.45
N ASP A 65 -14.56 -1.07 -10.57
CA ASP A 65 -14.95 -2.48 -10.61
C ASP A 65 -14.09 -3.39 -9.73
N LEU A 66 -12.81 -3.04 -9.53
CA LEU A 66 -11.90 -3.81 -8.69
C LEU A 66 -12.23 -3.64 -7.20
N TYR A 67 -12.61 -2.42 -6.78
CA TYR A 67 -13.11 -2.17 -5.43
C TYR A 67 -14.38 -2.98 -5.17
N ASP A 68 -15.36 -2.91 -6.07
CA ASP A 68 -16.62 -3.65 -5.93
C ASP A 68 -16.40 -5.16 -5.94
N TRP A 69 -15.43 -5.65 -6.72
CA TRP A 69 -15.02 -7.05 -6.71
C TRP A 69 -14.47 -7.47 -5.35
N TRP A 70 -13.56 -6.67 -4.77
CA TRP A 70 -13.02 -6.95 -3.43
C TRP A 70 -14.10 -6.96 -2.36
N LEU A 71 -15.03 -6.00 -2.39
CA LEU A 71 -16.16 -5.97 -1.46
C LEU A 71 -16.99 -7.27 -1.55
N ARG A 72 -17.26 -7.75 -2.77
CA ARG A 72 -17.99 -9.02 -2.98
C ARG A 72 -17.20 -10.24 -2.48
N GLU A 73 -15.89 -10.29 -2.71
CA GLU A 73 -15.06 -11.42 -2.28
C GLU A 73 -14.90 -11.46 -0.76
N ILE A 74 -14.74 -10.29 -0.13
CA ILE A 74 -14.70 -10.16 1.33
C ILE A 74 -16.00 -10.68 1.97
N LYS A 75 -17.16 -10.33 1.39
CA LYS A 75 -18.47 -10.81 1.85
C LYS A 75 -18.63 -12.33 1.76
N LYS A 76 -17.94 -13.00 0.83
CA LYS A 76 -18.02 -14.46 0.64
C LYS A 76 -16.98 -15.24 1.43
N GLY A 77 -15.79 -14.66 1.61
CA GLY A 77 -14.58 -15.42 1.97
C GLY A 77 -13.84 -14.91 3.20
N GLY A 78 -14.37 -13.93 3.93
CA GLY A 78 -13.82 -13.48 5.21
C GLY A 78 -13.73 -14.64 6.21
N LYS A 79 -12.62 -14.70 6.95
CA LYS A 79 -12.37 -15.71 8.00
C LYS A 79 -11.87 -15.03 9.27
N VAL A 80 -12.07 -15.69 10.41
CA VAL A 80 -11.42 -15.34 11.68
C VAL A 80 -9.90 -15.18 11.44
N GLY A 81 -9.31 -14.14 12.03
CA GLY A 81 -7.90 -13.76 11.83
C GLY A 81 -7.64 -12.88 10.59
N HIS A 82 -8.54 -12.84 9.59
CA HIS A 82 -8.36 -12.03 8.38
C HIS A 82 -9.33 -10.84 8.25
N ARG A 83 -10.36 -10.75 9.10
CA ARG A 83 -11.41 -9.71 9.06
C ARG A 83 -10.84 -8.27 9.01
N TYR A 84 -9.90 -7.94 9.90
CA TYR A 84 -9.21 -6.65 9.89
C TYR A 84 -8.45 -6.42 8.57
N HIS A 85 -7.69 -7.42 8.11
CA HIS A 85 -6.92 -7.34 6.87
C HIS A 85 -7.81 -7.18 5.63
N CYS A 86 -9.02 -7.75 5.64
CA CYS A 86 -10.02 -7.52 4.59
C CYS A 86 -10.41 -6.03 4.52
N LEU A 87 -10.72 -5.40 5.66
CA LEU A 87 -11.07 -3.98 5.68
C LEU A 87 -9.88 -3.09 5.33
N MET A 88 -8.68 -3.42 5.82
CA MET A 88 -7.45 -2.72 5.47
C MET A 88 -7.20 -2.76 3.95
N MET A 89 -7.40 -3.92 3.32
CA MET A 89 -7.32 -4.08 1.87
C MET A 89 -8.39 -3.26 1.14
N LEU A 90 -9.63 -3.27 1.64
CA LEU A 90 -10.72 -2.49 1.07
C LEU A 90 -10.40 -0.98 1.10
N SER A 91 -9.83 -0.47 2.20
CA SER A 91 -9.32 0.90 2.33
C SER A 91 -8.26 1.23 1.28
N ILE A 92 -7.31 0.33 1.03
CA ILE A 92 -6.26 0.53 -0.01
C ILE A 92 -6.89 0.63 -1.40
N TYR A 93 -7.84 -0.25 -1.72
CA TYR A 93 -8.51 -0.20 -3.03
C TYR A 93 -9.47 0.99 -3.16
N ALA A 94 -10.03 1.47 -2.06
CA ALA A 94 -10.79 2.71 -2.03
C ALA A 94 -9.92 3.91 -2.43
N ILE A 95 -8.70 4.02 -1.87
CA ILE A 95 -7.73 5.05 -2.27
C ILE A 95 -7.42 4.94 -3.77
N LYS A 96 -7.05 3.74 -4.22
CA LYS A 96 -6.60 3.51 -5.60
C LYS A 96 -7.72 3.70 -6.62
N SER A 97 -8.97 3.47 -6.24
CA SER A 97 -10.14 3.57 -7.11
C SER A 97 -10.92 4.87 -6.97
N GLY A 98 -10.46 5.80 -6.11
CA GLY A 98 -11.10 7.10 -5.91
C GLY A 98 -12.45 7.04 -5.19
N ILE A 99 -12.65 6.06 -4.31
CA ILE A 99 -13.89 5.89 -3.54
C ILE A 99 -13.91 6.91 -2.40
N ALA A 100 -15.06 7.53 -2.15
CA ALA A 100 -15.22 8.49 -1.06
C ALA A 100 -15.10 7.79 0.30
N TYR A 101 -14.65 8.53 1.33
CA TYR A 101 -14.52 7.98 2.68
C TYR A 101 -15.87 7.49 3.22
N ASP A 102 -16.93 8.30 3.07
CA ASP A 102 -18.27 7.98 3.58
C ASP A 102 -18.83 6.68 2.97
N GLU A 103 -18.52 6.45 1.68
CA GLU A 103 -18.91 5.21 1.00
C GLU A 103 -18.12 4.01 1.53
N LEU A 104 -16.80 4.14 1.66
CA LEU A 104 -15.95 3.11 2.25
C LEU A 104 -16.37 2.80 3.70
N GLU A 105 -16.66 3.82 4.50
CA GLU A 105 -17.11 3.67 5.89
C GLU A 105 -18.43 2.89 5.95
N SER A 106 -19.42 3.26 5.12
CA SER A 106 -20.69 2.54 5.00
C SER A 106 -20.48 1.08 4.59
N ASP A 107 -19.61 0.82 3.62
CA ASP A 107 -19.31 -0.54 3.16
C ASP A 107 -18.64 -1.37 4.26
N CYS A 108 -17.68 -0.80 5.00
CA CYS A 108 -17.02 -1.46 6.14
C CYS A 108 -18.00 -1.71 7.30
N LEU A 109 -18.89 -0.76 7.60
CA LEU A 109 -19.92 -0.93 8.63
C LEU A 109 -20.91 -2.04 8.25
N SER A 110 -21.21 -2.22 6.95
CA SER A 110 -22.06 -3.32 6.47
C SER A 110 -21.46 -4.72 6.72
N LEU A 111 -20.16 -4.79 7.01
CA LEU A 111 -19.45 -6.03 7.31
C LEU A 111 -19.36 -6.31 8.81
N LEU A 112 -19.73 -5.37 9.69
CA LEU A 112 -19.58 -5.51 11.14
C LEU A 112 -20.28 -6.76 11.68
N GLU A 113 -21.59 -6.87 11.45
CA GLU A 113 -22.40 -7.99 11.94
C GLU A 113 -21.97 -9.32 11.31
N PRO A 114 -21.84 -9.45 9.96
CA PRO A 114 -21.35 -10.69 9.35
C PRO A 114 -19.98 -11.12 9.86
N PHE A 115 -19.10 -10.17 10.17
CA PHE A 115 -17.76 -10.48 10.68
C PHE A 115 -17.79 -10.87 12.14
N ASP A 116 -18.60 -10.24 12.97
CA ASP A 116 -18.73 -10.57 14.39
C ASP A 116 -19.45 -11.91 14.59
N GLU A 117 -20.39 -12.27 13.72
CA GLU A 117 -21.05 -13.60 13.71
C GLU A 117 -20.07 -14.74 13.42
N MET A 118 -18.94 -14.48 12.75
CA MET A 118 -17.90 -15.48 12.52
C MET A 118 -17.06 -15.79 13.76
N SER A 119 -17.20 -15.03 14.84
CA SER A 119 -16.46 -15.25 16.08
C SER A 119 -16.85 -16.58 16.73
N ASP A 120 -15.83 -17.37 17.08
CA ASP A 120 -15.94 -18.65 17.77
C ASP A 120 -15.81 -18.51 19.30
N ASP A 121 -15.30 -17.37 19.80
CA ASP A 121 -15.23 -17.07 21.24
C ASP A 121 -15.37 -15.58 21.57
N ASP A 122 -15.41 -15.25 22.87
CA ASP A 122 -15.51 -13.86 23.34
C ASP A 122 -14.20 -13.07 23.18
N THR A 123 -13.07 -13.74 22.96
CA THR A 123 -11.76 -13.10 22.81
C THR A 123 -11.53 -12.56 21.40
N ASN A 124 -12.29 -13.05 20.42
CA ASN A 124 -12.14 -12.68 19.01
C ASN A 124 -13.32 -11.93 18.42
N ARG A 125 -14.21 -11.36 19.25
CA ARG A 125 -15.32 -10.50 18.80
C ARG A 125 -14.83 -9.42 17.85
N PHE A 126 -15.60 -9.15 16.79
CA PHE A 126 -15.30 -8.12 15.81
C PHE A 126 -16.11 -6.86 16.12
N THR A 127 -15.44 -5.74 16.26
CA THR A 127 -16.05 -4.52 16.79
C THR A 127 -15.89 -3.34 15.85
N LYS A 128 -16.60 -2.23 16.17
CA LYS A 128 -16.40 -0.96 15.47
C LYS A 128 -14.96 -0.44 15.57
N LYS A 129 -14.22 -0.82 16.61
CA LYS A 129 -12.81 -0.42 16.75
C LYS A 129 -11.97 -1.02 15.62
N ASP A 130 -12.17 -2.29 15.30
CA ASP A 130 -11.45 -2.97 14.21
C ASP A 130 -11.69 -2.29 12.85
N ILE A 131 -12.91 -1.76 12.65
CA ILE A 131 -13.27 -0.97 11.47
C ILE A 131 -12.50 0.36 11.46
N VAL A 132 -12.55 1.13 12.55
CA VAL A 132 -11.86 2.42 12.65
C VAL A 132 -10.35 2.26 12.44
N ASP A 133 -9.75 1.26 13.07
CA ASP A 133 -8.32 0.95 12.95
C ASP A 133 -7.95 0.63 11.48
N ALA A 134 -8.81 -0.12 10.77
CA ALA A 134 -8.58 -0.44 9.35
C ALA A 134 -8.81 0.76 8.40
N LEU A 135 -9.72 1.67 8.75
CA LEU A 135 -9.99 2.89 7.99
C LEU A 135 -8.86 3.92 8.13
N GLN A 136 -8.01 3.81 9.14
CA GLN A 136 -6.83 4.67 9.30
C GLN A 136 -5.94 4.65 8.06
N CYS A 137 -5.82 3.51 7.38
CA CYS A 137 -5.09 3.40 6.11
C CYS A 137 -5.59 4.37 5.03
N TYR A 138 -6.91 4.65 5.00
CA TYR A 138 -7.48 5.61 4.06
C TYR A 138 -7.17 7.05 4.48
N GLN A 139 -7.19 7.35 5.78
CA GLN A 139 -6.90 8.69 6.29
C GLN A 139 -5.41 9.06 6.15
N ASP A 140 -4.53 8.07 6.28
CA ASP A 140 -3.09 8.21 6.14
C ASP A 140 -2.62 8.37 4.68
N LYS A 141 -3.53 8.53 3.70
CA LYS A 141 -3.24 8.59 2.25
C LYS A 141 -2.46 9.85 1.78
N GLY A 142 -1.78 10.55 2.69
CA GLY A 142 -1.04 11.80 2.46
C GLY A 142 0.45 11.61 2.19
#